data_AF-A0A3M9MUL5-F1
#
_entry.id   AF-A0A3M9MUL5-F1
#
_cell.length_a   1.000
_cell.length_b   1.000
_cell.length_c   1.000
_cell.angle_alpha   90.00
_cell.angle_beta   90.00
_cell.angle_gamma   90.00
#
_symmetry.space_group_name_H-M   'P 1'
#
loop_
_entity.id
_entity.type
_entity.pdbx_description
1 polymer ?
#
loop_
_entity_poly.entity_id
_entity_poly.type
_entity_poly.pdbx_seq_one_letter_code
_entity_poly.pdbx_strand_id
1 'polypeptide(L)'
;MKLIQNHGFNLKTFEVPAFVLSEGEMIRFWIEFVPQSETETDGYWVPNKILEAIQSNQQSDEKAKMAPIRVKRSFFDFIQPKTIRNYLKDKYGLDTASIIEKLSFFELNPYWKVKDLGFGHQKVFAIICEFQEKNIVYFDYIGLAPDSEEQLTTYVKTELAKNKSAVSFDNLYYKPENPDSERICNLIVKQKRKTNENNV
;
A
#
# COMPACT_ATOMS: atom_id res chain seq x y z
N MET A 1 -5.93 9.46 17.16
CA MET A 1 -6.61 10.59 16.47
C MET A 1 -7.32 10.10 15.20
N LYS A 2 -8.43 10.72 14.76
CA LYS A 2 -9.04 10.40 13.45
C LYS A 2 -8.27 11.13 12.35
N LEU A 3 -7.85 10.41 11.31
CA LEU A 3 -7.05 10.96 10.20
C LEU A 3 -7.88 11.14 8.93
N ILE A 4 -8.73 10.16 8.62
CA ILE A 4 -9.57 10.16 7.42
C ILE A 4 -10.94 9.61 7.81
N GLN A 5 -11.99 10.26 7.31
CA GLN A 5 -13.36 9.76 7.43
C GLN A 5 -14.01 9.79 6.05
N ASN A 6 -14.59 8.67 5.64
CA ASN A 6 -15.31 8.54 4.40
C ASN A 6 -16.68 7.89 4.68
N HIS A 7 -17.74 8.48 4.17
CA HIS A 7 -19.12 8.05 4.42
C HIS A 7 -19.59 6.89 3.51
N GLY A 8 -18.69 6.31 2.72
CA GLY A 8 -19.01 5.35 1.67
C GLY A 8 -19.48 6.06 0.41
N PHE A 9 -19.26 5.43 -0.73
CA PHE A 9 -19.62 5.99 -2.04
C PHE A 9 -19.70 4.89 -3.10
N ASN A 10 -20.36 5.21 -4.20
CA ASN A 10 -20.46 4.32 -5.35
C ASN A 10 -19.48 4.77 -6.45
N LEU A 11 -18.73 3.82 -7.02
CA LEU A 11 -17.84 4.02 -8.16
C LEU A 11 -18.35 3.21 -9.35
N LYS A 12 -19.15 3.84 -10.23
CA LYS A 12 -19.91 3.12 -11.27
C LYS A 12 -20.68 1.94 -10.65
N THR A 13 -20.24 0.71 -10.92
CA THR A 13 -20.82 -0.53 -10.41
C THR A 13 -20.18 -1.01 -9.11
N PHE A 14 -19.18 -0.35 -8.55
CA PHE A 14 -18.54 -0.76 -7.30
C PHE A 14 -19.12 -0.01 -6.10
N GLU A 15 -19.24 -0.72 -4.98
CA GLU A 15 -19.62 -0.13 -3.70
C GLU A 15 -18.40 -0.05 -2.78
N VAL A 16 -18.05 1.17 -2.37
CA VAL A 16 -16.99 1.40 -1.38
C VAL A 16 -17.66 1.67 -0.04
N PRO A 17 -17.46 0.81 0.98
CA PRO A 17 -18.09 0.98 2.28
C PRO A 17 -17.57 2.21 3.01
N ALA A 18 -18.36 2.71 3.96
CA ALA A 18 -17.90 3.76 4.87
C ALA A 18 -16.72 3.27 5.73
N PHE A 19 -15.79 4.17 6.04
CA PHE A 19 -14.65 3.85 6.89
C PHE A 19 -14.09 5.08 7.62
N VAL A 20 -13.37 4.79 8.69
CA VAL A 20 -12.58 5.77 9.44
C VAL A 20 -11.19 5.20 9.58
N LEU A 21 -10.18 5.94 9.14
CA LEU A 21 -8.78 5.64 9.43
C LEU A 21 -8.37 6.42 10.67
N SER A 22 -7.99 5.72 11.74
CA SER A 22 -7.35 6.34 12.89
C SER A 22 -5.83 6.19 12.83
N GLU A 23 -5.17 6.99 13.64
CA GLU A 23 -3.74 6.88 13.93
C GLU A 23 -3.40 5.49 14.48
N GLY A 24 -2.36 4.85 13.93
CA GLY A 24 -1.93 3.52 14.35
C GLY A 24 -2.77 2.37 13.77
N GLU A 25 -3.57 2.65 12.74
CA GLU A 25 -4.43 1.68 12.05
C GLU A 25 -4.16 1.65 10.54
N MET A 26 -4.59 0.57 9.89
CA MET A 26 -4.60 0.43 8.44
C MET A 26 -6.01 0.13 7.94
N ILE A 27 -6.40 0.74 6.82
CA ILE A 27 -7.50 0.23 5.99
C ILE A 27 -6.93 -0.65 4.88
N ARG A 28 -7.33 -1.92 4.79
CA ARG A 28 -6.98 -2.82 3.66
C ARG A 28 -8.21 -3.05 2.81
N PHE A 29 -8.20 -2.52 1.60
CA PHE A 29 -9.25 -2.72 0.61
C PHE A 29 -8.98 -3.98 -0.20
N TRP A 30 -9.87 -4.97 -0.08
CA TRP A 30 -9.95 -6.16 -0.91
C TRP A 30 -10.87 -5.89 -2.10
N ILE A 31 -10.29 -5.61 -3.25
CA ILE A 31 -11.00 -5.16 -4.45
C ILE A 31 -11.22 -6.33 -5.40
N GLU A 32 -12.43 -6.46 -5.93
CA GLU A 32 -12.73 -7.39 -7.02
C GLU A 32 -12.08 -6.90 -8.32
N PHE A 33 -10.99 -7.54 -8.75
CA PHE A 33 -10.36 -7.29 -10.04
C PHE A 33 -11.09 -8.08 -11.10
N VAL A 34 -11.85 -7.40 -11.95
CA VAL A 34 -12.54 -8.03 -13.08
C VAL A 34 -11.69 -7.82 -14.33
N PRO A 35 -11.48 -8.86 -15.17
CA PRO A 35 -10.73 -8.71 -16.42
C PRO A 35 -11.27 -7.57 -17.28
N GLN A 36 -10.38 -6.88 -17.99
CA GLN A 36 -10.74 -5.75 -18.85
C GLN A 36 -11.67 -6.16 -20.02
N SER A 37 -11.74 -7.44 -20.37
CA SER A 37 -12.72 -7.96 -21.33
C SER A 37 -14.16 -7.95 -20.81
N GLU A 38 -14.33 -7.91 -19.48
CA GLU A 38 -15.62 -7.98 -18.80
C GLU A 38 -16.00 -6.64 -18.13
N THR A 39 -15.09 -5.66 -18.12
CA THR A 39 -15.35 -4.31 -17.58
C THR A 39 -14.66 -3.21 -18.38
N GLU A 40 -15.22 -1.99 -18.32
CA GLU A 40 -14.61 -0.80 -18.93
C GLU A 40 -13.39 -0.26 -18.15
N THR A 41 -12.89 -0.99 -17.15
CA THR A 41 -11.92 -0.50 -16.18
C THR A 41 -10.72 -1.44 -16.09
N ASP A 42 -9.50 -0.88 -16.05
CA ASP A 42 -8.34 -1.67 -15.67
C ASP A 42 -8.38 -1.99 -14.16
N GLY A 43 -7.63 -2.99 -13.72
CA GLY A 43 -7.58 -3.40 -12.31
C GLY A 43 -7.16 -2.29 -11.34
N TYR A 44 -6.48 -1.25 -11.83
CA TYR A 44 -5.99 -0.15 -11.00
C TYR A 44 -6.95 1.04 -10.94
N TRP A 45 -8.00 1.06 -11.76
CA TRP A 45 -8.98 2.14 -11.79
C TRP A 45 -9.71 2.31 -10.45
N VAL A 46 -10.18 1.20 -9.85
CA VAL A 46 -10.87 1.25 -8.55
C VAL A 46 -9.95 1.75 -7.43
N PRO A 47 -8.73 1.19 -7.21
CA PRO A 47 -7.77 1.75 -6.26
C PRO A 47 -7.51 3.24 -6.45
N ASN A 48 -7.30 3.68 -7.69
CA ASN A 48 -7.03 5.08 -8.01
C ASN A 48 -8.22 5.99 -7.66
N LYS A 49 -9.45 5.56 -7.94
CA LYS A 49 -10.65 6.33 -7.60
C LYS A 49 -10.93 6.38 -6.10
N ILE A 50 -10.62 5.31 -5.37
CA ILE A 50 -10.67 5.35 -3.90
C ILE A 50 -9.64 6.34 -3.36
N LEU A 51 -8.41 6.34 -3.89
CA LEU A 51 -7.37 7.29 -3.52
C LEU A 51 -7.81 8.74 -3.80
N GLU A 52 -8.34 9.03 -4.98
CA GLU A 52 -8.88 10.36 -5.33
C GLU A 52 -9.99 10.80 -4.37
N ALA A 53 -10.92 9.89 -4.03
CA ALA A 53 -11.99 10.16 -3.08
C ALA A 53 -11.48 10.36 -1.64
N ILE A 54 -10.39 9.71 -1.26
CA ILE A 54 -9.71 9.98 0.01
C ILE A 54 -9.09 11.38 -0.02
N GLN A 55 -8.32 11.70 -1.06
CA GLN A 55 -7.66 13.01 -1.21
C GLN A 55 -8.65 14.17 -1.12
N SER A 56 -9.80 14.06 -1.79
CA SER A 56 -10.80 15.13 -1.82
C SER A 56 -11.46 15.39 -0.47
N ASN A 57 -11.47 14.38 0.42
CA ASN A 57 -12.08 14.45 1.75
C ASN A 57 -11.06 14.61 2.89
N GLN A 58 -9.76 14.56 2.58
CA GLN A 58 -8.71 14.65 3.58
C GLN A 58 -8.49 16.12 3.97
N GLN A 59 -8.59 16.43 5.27
CA GLN A 59 -8.34 17.78 5.80
C GLN A 59 -6.84 18.08 5.96
N SER A 60 -5.97 17.10 5.73
CA SER A 60 -4.52 17.22 5.85
C SER A 60 -3.90 17.83 4.60
N ASP A 61 -2.88 18.67 4.77
CA ASP A 61 -2.01 19.15 3.69
C ASP A 61 -1.22 18.01 3.01
N GLU A 62 -1.11 16.85 3.67
CA GLU A 62 -0.46 15.68 3.13
C GLU A 62 -1.35 14.98 2.09
N LYS A 63 -1.15 15.32 0.82
CA LYS A 63 -1.86 14.71 -0.30
C LYS A 63 -1.60 13.20 -0.35
N ALA A 64 -2.64 12.40 -0.17
CA ALA A 64 -2.57 10.94 -0.34
C ALA A 64 -1.97 10.60 -1.71
N LYS A 65 -0.92 9.78 -1.76
CA LYS A 65 -0.34 9.30 -3.01
C LYS A 65 0.13 7.87 -2.82
N MET A 66 -0.16 7.02 -3.80
CA MET A 66 0.36 5.66 -3.81
C MET A 66 1.88 5.66 -3.77
N ALA A 67 2.44 4.80 -2.94
CA ALA A 67 3.86 4.48 -2.92
C ALA A 67 4.28 4.09 -4.34
N PRO A 68 5.38 4.66 -4.87
CA PRO A 68 5.83 4.30 -6.19
C PRO A 68 6.34 2.86 -6.18
N ILE A 69 6.29 2.18 -7.33
CA ILE A 69 6.87 0.84 -7.49
C ILE A 69 8.40 0.86 -7.28
N ARG A 70 9.04 2.01 -7.53
CA ARG A 70 10.49 2.19 -7.44
C ARG A 70 10.79 3.56 -6.86
N VAL A 71 11.78 3.62 -5.97
CA VAL A 71 12.26 4.91 -5.45
C VAL A 71 12.84 5.76 -6.58
N LYS A 72 12.61 7.08 -6.49
CA LYS A 72 13.24 8.03 -7.41
C LYS A 72 14.76 8.00 -7.20
N ARG A 73 15.48 7.90 -8.32
CA ARG A 73 16.94 7.96 -8.39
C ARG A 73 17.35 9.28 -8.98
N SER A 74 18.32 9.93 -8.37
CA SER A 74 18.97 11.12 -8.91
C SER A 74 19.86 10.75 -10.10
N PHE A 75 20.24 11.73 -10.92
CA PHE A 75 21.19 11.51 -12.00
C PHE A 75 22.53 10.95 -11.49
N PHE A 76 22.99 11.40 -10.33
CA PHE A 76 24.21 10.90 -9.69
C PHE A 76 24.12 9.42 -9.28
N ASP A 77 22.94 8.91 -8.96
CA ASP A 77 22.74 7.48 -8.63
C ASP A 77 22.94 6.56 -9.85
N PHE A 78 22.97 7.09 -11.08
CA PHE A 78 23.36 6.32 -12.26
C PHE A 78 24.88 6.19 -12.40
N ILE A 79 25.62 7.23 -12.02
CA ILE A 79 27.08 7.27 -12.09
C ILE A 79 27.69 6.47 -10.93
N GLN A 80 27.16 6.67 -9.72
CA GLN A 80 27.61 5.97 -8.52
C GLN A 80 26.42 5.40 -7.76
N PRO A 81 25.94 4.20 -8.15
CA PRO A 81 24.74 3.64 -7.56
C PRO A 81 24.91 3.36 -6.07
N LYS A 82 24.03 3.96 -5.26
CA LYS A 82 24.00 3.77 -3.82
C LYS A 82 23.52 2.37 -3.44
N THR A 83 24.09 1.85 -2.35
CA THR A 83 23.54 0.70 -1.65
C THR A 83 22.24 1.07 -0.95
N ILE A 84 21.40 0.09 -0.62
CA ILE A 84 20.18 0.30 0.18
C ILE A 84 20.51 1.04 1.48
N ARG A 85 21.55 0.58 2.18
CA ARG A 85 22.01 1.19 3.44
C ARG A 85 22.41 2.66 3.24
N ASN A 86 23.24 2.94 2.24
CA ASN A 86 23.68 4.32 2.00
C ASN A 86 22.51 5.20 1.57
N TYR A 87 21.56 4.68 0.79
CA TYR A 87 20.36 5.41 0.42
C TYR A 87 19.54 5.80 1.66
N LEU A 88 19.23 4.83 2.53
CA LEU A 88 18.44 5.07 3.74
C LEU A 88 19.15 6.00 4.73
N LYS A 89 20.46 5.82 4.92
CA LYS A 89 21.27 6.68 5.78
C LYS A 89 21.33 8.10 5.25
N ASP A 90 21.66 8.29 3.97
CA ASP A 90 21.86 9.62 3.39
C ASP A 90 20.56 10.39 3.26
N LYS A 91 19.46 9.70 2.90
CA LYS A 91 18.18 10.35 2.62
C LYS A 91 17.33 10.59 3.88
N TYR A 92 17.38 9.65 4.83
CA TYR A 92 16.51 9.68 6.02
C TYR A 92 17.26 9.76 7.35
N GLY A 93 18.60 9.79 7.32
CA GLY A 93 19.41 9.88 8.54
C GLY A 93 19.33 8.65 9.43
N LEU A 94 18.86 7.50 8.92
CA LEU A 94 18.69 6.30 9.74
C LEU A 94 20.06 5.75 10.19
N ASP A 95 20.11 5.30 11.45
CA ASP A 95 21.27 4.60 11.97
C ASP A 95 21.36 3.17 11.41
N THR A 96 22.52 2.54 11.57
CA THR A 96 22.76 1.22 10.96
C THR A 96 21.93 0.11 11.60
N ALA A 97 21.62 0.17 12.89
CA ALA A 97 20.82 -0.85 13.56
C ALA A 97 19.36 -0.79 13.07
N SER A 98 18.77 0.41 13.01
CA SER A 98 17.42 0.60 12.48
C SER A 98 17.30 0.18 11.01
N ILE A 99 18.32 0.47 10.19
CA ILE A 99 18.36 -0.01 8.80
C ILE A 99 18.34 -1.53 8.74
N ILE A 100 19.21 -2.20 9.50
CA ILE A 100 19.30 -3.67 9.48
C ILE A 100 17.97 -4.31 9.91
N GLU A 101 17.38 -3.82 11.00
CA GLU A 101 16.08 -4.29 11.51
C GLU A 101 14.98 -4.17 10.43
N LYS A 102 14.85 -3.00 9.79
CA LYS A 102 13.83 -2.78 8.76
C LYS A 102 14.03 -3.68 7.54
N LEU A 103 15.28 -3.90 7.13
CA LEU A 103 15.59 -4.71 5.95
C LEU A 103 15.48 -6.22 6.23
N SER A 104 15.68 -6.66 7.47
CA SER A 104 15.60 -8.08 7.82
C SER A 104 14.21 -8.68 7.66
N PHE A 105 13.15 -7.86 7.73
CA PHE A 105 11.78 -8.31 7.43
C PHE A 105 11.64 -8.89 6.01
N PHE A 106 12.49 -8.46 5.08
CA PHE A 106 12.32 -8.71 3.65
C PHE A 106 13.53 -9.40 3.02
N GLU A 107 14.45 -9.92 3.85
CA GLU A 107 15.71 -10.52 3.41
C GLU A 107 16.54 -9.60 2.48
N LEU A 108 16.37 -8.27 2.62
CA LEU A 108 17.06 -7.30 1.81
C LEU A 108 18.48 -7.10 2.32
N ASN A 109 19.48 -7.46 1.51
CA ASN A 109 20.86 -7.23 1.88
C ASN A 109 21.17 -5.71 1.84
N PRO A 110 21.63 -5.09 2.95
CA PRO A 110 21.92 -3.65 3.02
C PRO A 110 22.99 -3.18 2.02
N TYR A 111 23.83 -4.09 1.53
CA TYR A 111 24.91 -3.81 0.59
C TYR A 111 24.51 -3.95 -0.88
N TRP A 112 23.32 -4.46 -1.18
CA TRP A 112 22.80 -4.43 -2.54
C TRP A 112 22.60 -3.00 -3.01
N LYS A 113 22.85 -2.77 -4.30
CA LYS A 113 22.59 -1.49 -4.94
C LYS A 113 21.10 -1.36 -5.22
N VAL A 114 20.53 -0.18 -4.96
CA VAL A 114 19.11 0.10 -5.21
C VAL A 114 18.71 -0.21 -6.67
N LYS A 115 19.63 0.07 -7.61
CA LYS A 115 19.40 -0.19 -9.04
C LYS A 115 19.30 -1.67 -9.43
N ASP A 116 19.88 -2.56 -8.63
CA ASP A 116 20.01 -3.99 -8.94
C ASP A 116 18.91 -4.82 -8.24
N LEU A 117 18.00 -4.16 -7.52
CA LEU A 117 16.85 -4.80 -6.90
C LEU A 117 15.85 -5.31 -7.96
N GLY A 118 15.35 -6.53 -7.79
CA GLY A 118 14.23 -7.07 -8.55
C GLY A 118 12.93 -6.32 -8.27
N PHE A 119 11.90 -6.58 -9.08
CA PHE A 119 10.62 -5.84 -9.02
C PHE A 119 9.98 -5.83 -7.62
N GLY A 120 9.81 -7.01 -7.00
CA GLY A 120 9.22 -7.10 -5.65
C GLY A 120 10.03 -6.37 -4.59
N HIS A 121 11.36 -6.55 -4.60
CA HIS A 121 12.27 -5.83 -3.70
C HIS A 121 12.23 -4.31 -3.89
N GLN A 122 12.12 -3.82 -5.13
CA GLN A 122 12.00 -2.38 -5.38
C GLN A 122 10.70 -1.81 -4.81
N LYS A 123 9.59 -2.54 -4.97
CA LYS A 123 8.29 -2.13 -4.46
C LYS A 123 8.29 -2.08 -2.93
N VAL A 124 8.75 -3.14 -2.28
CA VAL A 124 8.91 -3.19 -0.82
C VAL A 124 9.82 -2.07 -0.34
N PHE A 125 10.97 -1.87 -0.98
CA PHE A 125 11.92 -0.83 -0.60
C PHE A 125 11.34 0.57 -0.73
N ALA A 126 10.52 0.82 -1.77
CA ALA A 126 9.80 2.08 -1.91
C ALA A 126 8.77 2.29 -0.80
N ILE A 127 8.04 1.25 -0.38
CA ILE A 127 7.10 1.34 0.75
C ILE A 127 7.86 1.66 2.05
N ILE A 128 8.99 1.00 2.32
CA ILE A 128 9.85 1.31 3.47
C ILE A 128 10.24 2.79 3.47
N CYS A 129 10.65 3.31 2.31
CA CYS A 129 11.01 4.71 2.11
C CYS A 129 9.84 5.66 2.39
N GLU A 130 8.65 5.36 1.89
CA GLU A 130 7.44 6.17 2.13
C GLU A 130 7.10 6.24 3.62
N PHE A 131 7.22 5.12 4.35
CA PHE A 131 7.07 5.14 5.80
C PHE A 131 8.13 5.99 6.50
N GLN A 132 9.29 6.27 5.91
CA GLN A 132 10.26 7.17 6.56
C GLN A 132 9.89 8.65 6.38
N GLU A 133 9.12 8.99 5.34
CA GLU A 133 8.76 10.37 5.01
C GLU A 133 7.36 10.77 5.52
N LYS A 134 6.47 9.80 5.68
CA LYS A 134 5.03 10.04 5.81
C LYS A 134 4.42 9.38 7.05
N ASN A 135 3.38 10.02 7.57
CA ASN A 135 2.56 9.45 8.65
C ASN A 135 1.44 8.55 8.11
N ILE A 136 0.97 8.81 6.89
CA ILE A 136 -0.04 7.99 6.22
C ILE A 136 0.53 7.48 4.90
N VAL A 137 0.70 6.17 4.78
CA VAL A 137 1.26 5.54 3.58
C VAL A 137 0.18 4.79 2.80
N TYR A 138 0.14 5.03 1.50
CA TYR A 138 -0.77 4.35 0.58
C TYR A 138 0.04 3.38 -0.26
N PHE A 139 -0.35 2.10 -0.34
CA PHE A 139 0.38 1.11 -1.15
C PHE A 139 -0.55 -0.01 -1.61
N ASP A 140 -0.07 -0.92 -2.44
CA ASP A 140 -0.83 -2.10 -2.83
C ASP A 140 0.02 -3.37 -2.73
N TYR A 141 -0.61 -4.52 -2.48
CA TYR A 141 0.05 -5.82 -2.37
C TYR A 141 0.25 -6.51 -3.73
N ILE A 142 -0.33 -5.96 -4.80
CA ILE A 142 -0.42 -6.64 -6.11
C ILE A 142 0.97 -6.94 -6.68
N GLY A 143 1.18 -8.18 -7.10
CA GLY A 143 2.44 -8.64 -7.69
C GLY A 143 3.56 -8.88 -6.66
N LEU A 144 3.25 -8.92 -5.36
CA LEU A 144 4.11 -9.51 -4.35
C LEU A 144 3.86 -11.02 -4.30
N ALA A 145 4.89 -11.77 -3.90
CA ALA A 145 4.74 -13.19 -3.58
C ALA A 145 4.09 -13.34 -2.19
N PRO A 146 3.40 -14.45 -1.88
CA PRO A 146 2.73 -14.65 -0.60
C PRO A 146 3.62 -14.37 0.62
N ASP A 147 4.84 -14.92 0.63
CA ASP A 147 5.81 -14.69 1.72
C ASP A 147 6.16 -13.19 1.86
N SER A 148 6.30 -12.47 0.74
CA SER A 148 6.55 -11.03 0.75
C SER A 148 5.35 -10.22 1.25
N GLU A 149 4.12 -10.68 1.03
CA GLU A 149 2.91 -10.04 1.55
C GLU A 149 2.81 -10.19 3.08
N GLU A 150 3.13 -11.37 3.61
CA GLU A 150 3.17 -11.62 5.06
C GLU A 150 4.26 -10.77 5.74
N GLN A 151 5.47 -10.76 5.16
CA GLN A 151 6.57 -9.92 5.60
C GLN A 151 6.19 -8.43 5.59
N LEU A 152 5.53 -7.96 4.51
CA LEU A 152 5.08 -6.57 4.41
C LEU A 152 4.01 -6.26 5.44
N THR A 153 3.05 -7.15 5.66
CA THR A 153 2.00 -6.97 6.66
C THR A 153 2.60 -6.88 8.06
N THR A 154 3.57 -7.74 8.38
CA THR A 154 4.30 -7.70 9.65
C THR A 154 5.04 -6.38 9.83
N TYR A 155 5.81 -5.96 8.83
CA TYR A 155 6.52 -4.68 8.84
C TYR A 155 5.56 -3.50 9.05
N VAL A 156 4.44 -3.47 8.31
CA VAL A 156 3.44 -2.41 8.42
C VAL A 156 2.88 -2.36 9.84
N LYS A 157 2.55 -3.49 10.46
CA LYS A 157 2.09 -3.53 11.87
C LYS A 157 3.10 -2.92 12.83
N THR A 158 4.40 -3.11 12.61
CA THR A 158 5.43 -2.44 13.44
C THR A 158 5.44 -0.92 13.27
N GLU A 159 5.16 -0.42 12.07
CA GLU A 159 5.07 1.02 11.81
C GLU A 159 3.73 1.58 12.34
N LEU A 160 2.63 0.82 12.27
CA LEU A 160 1.35 1.16 12.90
C LEU A 160 1.48 1.29 14.42
N ALA A 161 2.26 0.41 15.06
CA ALA A 161 2.56 0.50 16.49
C ALA A 161 3.35 1.77 16.87
N LYS A 162 3.98 2.44 15.90
CA LYS A 162 4.67 3.73 16.05
C LYS A 162 3.77 4.91 15.68
N ASN A 163 2.45 4.73 15.76
CA ASN A 163 1.41 5.72 15.44
C ASN A 163 1.36 6.16 13.96
N LYS A 164 1.98 5.40 13.04
CA LYS A 164 1.74 5.61 11.61
C LYS A 164 0.45 4.93 11.19
N SER A 165 -0.05 5.30 10.03
CA SER A 165 -1.26 4.74 9.46
C SER A 165 -1.06 4.36 8.01
N ALA A 166 -1.93 3.49 7.51
CA ALA A 166 -1.84 3.04 6.13
C ALA A 166 -3.20 2.87 5.46
N VAL A 167 -3.19 2.96 4.14
CA VAL A 167 -4.27 2.51 3.28
C VAL A 167 -3.68 1.59 2.23
N SER A 168 -4.11 0.34 2.21
CA SER A 168 -3.61 -0.65 1.29
C SER A 168 -4.69 -1.21 0.37
N PHE A 169 -4.27 -1.65 -0.81
CA PHE A 169 -5.12 -2.25 -1.81
C PHE A 169 -4.64 -3.64 -2.16
N ASP A 170 -5.59 -4.56 -2.33
CA ASP A 170 -5.32 -5.95 -2.62
C ASP A 170 -6.41 -6.56 -3.48
N ASN A 171 -6.11 -7.68 -4.12
CA ASN A 171 -7.07 -8.42 -4.90
C ASN A 171 -7.91 -9.32 -3.99
N LEU A 172 -9.23 -9.11 -4.05
CA LEU A 172 -10.22 -9.87 -3.31
C LEU A 172 -10.11 -11.39 -3.53
N TYR A 173 -9.65 -11.83 -4.70
CA TYR A 173 -9.47 -13.26 -4.98
C TYR A 173 -8.44 -13.93 -4.07
N TYR A 174 -7.45 -13.17 -3.58
CA TYR A 174 -6.43 -13.66 -2.66
C TYR A 174 -6.76 -13.39 -1.19
N LYS A 175 -7.95 -12.86 -0.90
CA LYS A 175 -8.37 -12.61 0.48
C LYS A 175 -8.44 -13.94 1.25
N PRO A 176 -7.70 -14.11 2.36
CA PRO A 176 -7.82 -15.29 3.21
C PRO A 176 -9.19 -15.33 3.88
N GLU A 177 -9.64 -16.51 4.28
CA GLU A 177 -10.89 -16.69 5.03
C GLU A 177 -10.90 -15.83 6.29
N ASN A 178 -9.79 -15.88 7.06
CA ASN A 178 -9.55 -15.12 8.28
C ASN A 178 -8.39 -14.13 8.07
N PRO A 179 -8.63 -12.94 7.49
CA PRO A 179 -7.58 -11.94 7.33
C PRO A 179 -7.15 -11.39 8.68
N ASP A 180 -5.86 -11.03 8.79
CA ASP A 180 -5.36 -10.31 9.97
C ASP A 180 -6.19 -9.04 10.19
N SER A 181 -6.64 -8.86 11.42
CA SER A 181 -7.49 -7.75 11.86
C SER A 181 -6.85 -6.93 13.00
N GLU A 182 -5.67 -7.31 13.47
CA GLU A 182 -4.97 -6.56 14.51
C GLU A 182 -4.47 -5.23 13.92
N ARG A 183 -5.15 -4.13 14.29
CA ARG A 183 -4.94 -2.77 13.74
C ARG A 183 -5.29 -2.63 12.26
N ILE A 184 -5.96 -3.63 11.67
CA ILE A 184 -6.30 -3.66 10.25
C ILE A 184 -7.81 -3.76 10.08
N CYS A 185 -8.41 -2.72 9.51
CA CYS A 185 -9.79 -2.74 9.05
C CYS A 185 -9.83 -3.28 7.61
N ASN A 186 -10.37 -4.47 7.43
CA ASN A 186 -10.51 -5.11 6.13
C ASN A 186 -11.84 -4.73 5.48
N LEU A 187 -11.79 -4.09 4.32
CA LEU A 187 -12.97 -3.64 3.58
C LEU A 187 -13.05 -4.35 2.24
N ILE A 188 -14.23 -4.87 1.91
CA ILE A 188 -14.47 -5.54 0.64
C ILE A 188 -15.11 -4.55 -0.33
N VAL A 189 -14.54 -4.44 -1.53
CA VAL A 189 -15.07 -3.62 -2.63
C VAL A 189 -15.38 -4.55 -3.79
N LYS A 190 -16.68 -4.82 -3.98
CA LYS A 190 -17.19 -5.72 -5.02
C LYS A 190 -18.01 -4.96 -6.04
N GLN A 191 -18.10 -5.55 -7.23
CA GLN A 191 -19.04 -5.09 -8.24
C GLN A 191 -20.47 -5.47 -7.83
N LYS A 192 -21.38 -4.51 -7.90
CA LYS A 192 -22.83 -4.72 -7.86
C LYS A 192 -23.20 -5.56 -9.07
N ARG A 193 -23.45 -6.85 -8.85
CA ARG A 193 -24.03 -7.71 -9.88
C ARG A 193 -25.45 -7.22 -10.14
N LYS A 194 -25.84 -7.07 -11.40
CA LYS A 194 -27.26 -6.97 -11.74
C LYS A 194 -27.90 -8.28 -11.27
N THR A 195 -28.78 -8.21 -10.28
CA THR A 195 -29.69 -9.31 -10.02
C THR A 195 -30.48 -9.49 -11.31
N ASN A 196 -30.31 -10.63 -11.98
CA ASN A 196 -31.24 -11.02 -13.03
C ASN A 196 -32.56 -11.37 -12.33
N GLU A 197 -33.36 -10.36 -12.01
CA GLU A 197 -34.78 -10.51 -11.84
C GLU A 197 -35.37 -10.82 -13.22
N ASN A 198 -35.28 -12.08 -13.64
CA ASN A 198 -36.07 -12.68 -14.70
C ASN A 198 -35.96 -14.20 -14.57
N ASN A 199 -36.57 -14.72 -13.52
CA ASN A 199 -37.11 -16.07 -13.49
C ASN A 199 -38.58 -15.94 -13.06
N VAL A 200 -39.43 -15.61 -14.02
CA VAL A 200 -40.88 -15.85 -13.99
C VAL A 200 -41.20 -16.70 -15.20
#